data_AF-A0A964ZB53-F1
#
_entry.id   AF-A0A964ZB53-F1
#
_cell.length_a   1.000
_cell.length_b   1.000
_cell.length_c   1.000
_cell.angle_alpha   90.00
_cell.angle_beta   90.00
_cell.angle_gamma   90.00
#
_symmetry.space_group_name_H-M   'P 1'
#
loop_
_entity.id
_entity.type
_entity.pdbx_description
1 polymer ?
#
loop_
_entity_poly.entity_id
_entity_poly.type
_entity_poly.pdbx_seq_one_letter_code
_entity_poly.pdbx_strand_id
1 'polypeptide(L)'
;MTSRNPVEASNWLEQAFPQIHFLLLALDGDRPGRLWLEANSPGTALLMRLLGGDEKALARMVAAGSGLDDLFELVDNDDVVRSLEHRRPALHLLFNAIRGDEEADKKLQQTNADYYAQLEPLQQVYERYRRSGQIGPEPFEQSTAADMGCLVGEMHLKQGEFERAIEAFTRAIDTQPSADLYEGRARAYRGLAEQDVERALLMRRPDRGTSGRGWAPPPL
;
A
#
# COMPACT_ATOMS: atom_id res chain seq x y z
N MET A 1 -33.28 -2.99 24.24
CA MET A 1 -32.86 -3.34 22.86
C MET A 1 -33.93 -2.82 21.90
N THR A 2 -33.75 -1.60 21.41
CA THR A 2 -34.67 -0.94 20.47
C THR A 2 -34.45 -1.55 19.08
N SER A 3 -35.42 -2.32 18.60
CA SER A 3 -35.49 -2.80 17.22
C SER A 3 -35.56 -1.59 16.29
N ARG A 4 -34.45 -1.27 15.62
CA ARG A 4 -34.43 -0.25 14.55
C ARG A 4 -35.27 -0.77 13.39
N ASN A 5 -36.14 0.09 12.88
CA ASN A 5 -37.05 -0.23 11.79
C ASN A 5 -36.24 -0.61 10.53
N PRO A 6 -36.54 -1.73 9.82
CA PRO A 6 -35.72 -2.19 8.69
C PRO A 6 -35.56 -1.15 7.58
N VAL A 7 -36.59 -0.32 7.36
CA VAL A 7 -36.61 0.73 6.33
C VAL A 7 -35.69 1.90 6.69
N GLU A 8 -35.66 2.30 7.96
CA GLU A 8 -34.72 3.31 8.44
C GLU A 8 -33.29 2.76 8.40
N ALA A 9 -33.12 1.46 8.73
CA ALA A 9 -31.84 0.79 8.67
C ALA A 9 -31.25 0.80 7.24
N SER A 10 -32.06 0.50 6.23
CA SER A 10 -31.64 0.53 4.83
C SER A 10 -31.24 1.93 4.36
N ASN A 11 -31.96 2.98 4.77
CA ASN A 11 -31.69 4.34 4.28
C ASN A 11 -30.36 4.92 4.82
N TRP A 12 -30.00 4.67 6.09
CA TRP A 12 -28.70 5.12 6.59
C TRP A 12 -27.54 4.25 6.08
N LEU A 13 -27.76 2.94 5.88
CA LEU A 13 -26.76 2.03 5.33
C LEU A 13 -26.34 2.44 3.93
N GLU A 14 -27.29 2.86 3.09
CA GLU A 14 -27.00 3.33 1.73
C GLU A 14 -26.30 4.70 1.72
N GLN A 15 -26.46 5.50 2.78
CA GLN A 15 -25.71 6.75 2.96
C GLN A 15 -24.30 6.52 3.51
N ALA A 16 -24.14 5.56 4.43
CA ALA A 16 -22.86 5.26 5.07
C ALA A 16 -21.95 4.37 4.20
N PHE A 17 -22.56 3.45 3.43
CA PHE A 17 -21.87 2.49 2.57
C PHE A 17 -22.47 2.52 1.15
N PRO A 18 -22.37 3.63 0.41
CA PRO A 18 -22.95 3.76 -0.93
C PRO A 18 -22.47 2.64 -1.88
N GLN A 19 -21.27 2.12 -1.67
CA GLN A 19 -20.73 1.02 -2.46
C GLN A 19 -21.55 -0.27 -2.39
N ILE A 20 -22.28 -0.57 -1.30
CA ILE A 20 -23.18 -1.73 -1.29
C ILE A 20 -24.36 -1.53 -2.25
N HIS A 21 -24.93 -0.33 -2.26
CA HIS A 21 -26.04 0.02 -3.14
C HIS A 21 -25.63 -0.12 -4.61
N PHE A 22 -24.48 0.46 -4.98
CA PHE A 22 -23.97 0.38 -6.34
C PHE A 22 -23.48 -1.02 -6.73
N LEU A 23 -22.98 -1.83 -5.79
CA LEU A 23 -22.67 -3.25 -6.03
C LEU A 23 -23.91 -4.03 -6.44
N LEU A 24 -25.02 -3.86 -5.72
CA LEU A 24 -26.28 -4.51 -6.03
C LEU A 24 -26.78 -4.14 -7.44
N LEU A 25 -26.79 -2.83 -7.76
CA LEU A 25 -27.14 -2.34 -9.09
C LEU A 25 -26.21 -2.89 -10.18
N ALA A 26 -24.90 -2.90 -9.94
CA ALA A 26 -23.92 -3.37 -10.90
C ALA A 26 -24.06 -4.86 -11.23
N LEU A 27 -24.39 -5.68 -10.21
CA LEU A 27 -24.70 -7.10 -10.36
C LEU A 27 -26.00 -7.33 -11.13
N ASP A 28 -26.97 -6.40 -11.06
CA ASP A 28 -28.17 -6.38 -11.91
C ASP A 28 -27.93 -5.94 -13.36
N GLY A 29 -26.69 -5.57 -13.70
CA GLY A 29 -26.35 -5.11 -15.05
C GLY A 29 -26.40 -3.59 -15.21
N ASP A 30 -26.63 -2.83 -14.15
CA ASP A 30 -26.66 -1.37 -14.20
C ASP A 30 -25.28 -0.78 -14.51
N ARG A 31 -25.18 -0.11 -15.65
CA ARG A 31 -23.92 0.49 -16.12
C ARG A 31 -23.47 1.69 -15.26
N PRO A 32 -24.35 2.62 -14.87
CA PRO A 32 -24.01 3.68 -13.93
C PRO A 32 -23.41 3.15 -12.61
N GLY A 33 -24.01 2.13 -12.01
CA GLY A 33 -23.50 1.51 -10.78
C GLY A 33 -22.10 0.94 -10.95
N ARG A 34 -21.83 0.25 -12.07
CA ARG A 34 -20.49 -0.24 -12.40
C ARG A 34 -19.45 0.88 -12.49
N LEU A 35 -19.77 1.96 -13.22
CA LEU A 35 -18.87 3.09 -13.37
C LEU A 35 -18.60 3.80 -12.04
N TRP A 36 -19.64 3.90 -11.20
CA TRP A 36 -19.49 4.49 -9.88
C TRP A 36 -18.53 3.66 -9.01
N LEU A 37 -18.67 2.33 -9.00
CA LEU A 37 -17.78 1.44 -8.24
C LEU A 37 -16.33 1.55 -8.74
N GLU A 38 -16.12 1.54 -10.05
CA GLU A 38 -14.76 1.65 -10.62
C GLU A 38 -14.06 2.96 -10.24
N ALA A 39 -14.82 4.03 -10.03
CA ALA A 39 -14.29 5.34 -9.66
C ALA A 39 -14.12 5.53 -8.14
N ASN A 40 -14.97 4.91 -7.31
CA ASN A 40 -15.06 5.23 -5.88
C ASN A 40 -14.76 4.05 -4.95
N SER A 41 -14.82 2.82 -5.44
CA SER A 41 -14.72 1.59 -4.63
C SER A 41 -14.00 0.49 -5.42
N PRO A 42 -12.68 0.61 -5.61
CA PRO A 42 -11.92 -0.25 -6.51
C PRO A 42 -11.90 -1.72 -6.06
N GLY A 43 -11.84 -2.01 -4.75
CA GLY A 43 -11.93 -3.38 -4.24
C GLY A 43 -13.30 -3.99 -4.52
N THR A 44 -14.37 -3.24 -4.29
CA THR A 44 -15.74 -3.70 -4.56
C THR A 44 -16.01 -3.87 -6.06
N ALA A 45 -15.42 -3.02 -6.91
CA ALA A 45 -15.46 -3.17 -8.36
C ALA A 45 -14.73 -4.44 -8.82
N LEU A 46 -13.60 -4.79 -8.19
CA LEU A 46 -12.89 -6.04 -8.48
C LEU A 46 -13.70 -7.26 -8.07
N LEU A 47 -14.37 -7.24 -6.92
CA LEU A 47 -15.31 -8.31 -6.54
C LEU A 47 -16.43 -8.46 -7.59
N MET A 48 -17.05 -7.35 -8.00
CA MET A 48 -18.10 -7.38 -9.04
C MET A 48 -17.59 -8.00 -10.35
N ARG A 49 -16.39 -7.64 -10.79
CA ARG A 49 -15.76 -8.22 -11.99
C ARG A 49 -15.45 -9.70 -11.83
N LEU A 50 -14.97 -10.11 -10.65
CA LEU A 50 -14.70 -11.50 -10.32
C LEU A 50 -15.97 -12.35 -10.40
N LEU A 51 -17.06 -11.87 -9.79
CA LEU A 51 -18.37 -12.53 -9.86
C LEU A 51 -18.96 -12.50 -11.28
N GLY A 52 -18.58 -11.53 -12.10
CA GLY A 52 -18.89 -11.45 -13.52
C GLY A 52 -18.02 -12.35 -14.43
N GLY A 53 -17.07 -13.11 -13.86
CA GLY A 53 -16.20 -14.04 -14.59
C GLY A 53 -14.92 -13.43 -15.17
N ASP A 54 -14.50 -12.22 -14.75
CA ASP A 54 -13.18 -11.68 -15.13
C ASP A 54 -12.06 -12.41 -14.37
N GLU A 55 -11.40 -13.35 -15.04
CA GLU A 55 -10.26 -14.11 -14.50
C GLU A 55 -9.10 -13.22 -14.02
N LYS A 56 -8.97 -12.00 -14.57
CA LYS A 56 -7.92 -11.05 -14.17
C LYS A 56 -8.29 -10.28 -12.91
N ALA A 57 -9.56 -10.29 -12.48
CA ALA A 57 -9.99 -9.58 -11.29
C ALA A 57 -9.28 -10.12 -10.04
N LEU A 58 -9.19 -11.45 -9.91
CA LEU A 58 -8.51 -12.09 -8.79
C LEU A 58 -7.03 -11.70 -8.72
N ALA A 59 -6.31 -11.77 -9.84
CA ALA A 59 -4.91 -11.40 -9.89
C ALA A 59 -4.69 -9.93 -9.48
N ARG A 60 -5.60 -9.04 -9.88
CA ARG A 60 -5.60 -7.63 -9.46
C ARG A 60 -5.90 -7.47 -7.98
N MET A 61 -6.80 -8.25 -7.40
CA MET A 61 -7.06 -8.25 -5.95
C MET A 61 -5.82 -8.70 -5.17
N VAL A 62 -5.15 -9.77 -5.61
CA VAL A 62 -3.90 -10.23 -5.01
C VAL A 62 -2.79 -9.17 -5.08
N ALA A 63 -2.75 -8.38 -6.17
CA ALA A 63 -1.78 -7.31 -6.35
C ALA A 63 -2.15 -6.01 -5.60
N ALA A 64 -3.44 -5.78 -5.31
CA ALA A 64 -3.95 -4.53 -4.75
C ALA A 64 -3.49 -4.28 -3.30
N GLY A 65 -3.11 -5.33 -2.55
CA GLY A 65 -2.64 -5.18 -1.17
C GLY A 65 -3.68 -4.47 -0.29
N SER A 66 -3.34 -3.29 0.24
CA SER A 66 -4.24 -2.44 1.03
C SER A 66 -5.32 -1.72 0.21
N GLY A 67 -5.27 -1.77 -1.13
CA GLY A 67 -6.30 -1.18 -1.99
C GLY A 67 -7.66 -1.91 -1.98
N LEU A 68 -7.88 -2.80 -1.01
CA LEU A 68 -9.11 -3.58 -0.80
C LEU A 68 -9.86 -3.19 0.47
N ASP A 69 -9.41 -2.13 1.17
CA ASP A 69 -10.06 -1.61 2.39
C ASP A 69 -11.57 -1.41 2.16
N ASP A 70 -11.94 -0.81 1.02
CA ASP A 70 -13.34 -0.51 0.68
C ASP A 70 -14.24 -1.75 0.56
N LEU A 71 -13.66 -2.88 0.11
CA LEU A 71 -14.36 -4.15 0.00
C LEU A 71 -14.45 -4.84 1.37
N PHE A 72 -13.32 -4.98 2.06
CA PHE A 72 -13.29 -5.78 3.27
C PHE A 72 -13.90 -5.06 4.47
N GLU A 73 -13.99 -3.73 4.44
CA GLU A 73 -14.83 -2.98 5.37
C GLU A 73 -16.32 -3.37 5.22
N LEU A 74 -16.81 -3.64 4.01
CA LEU A 74 -18.19 -4.14 3.81
C LEU A 74 -18.36 -5.57 4.31
N VAL A 75 -17.36 -6.42 4.04
CA VAL A 75 -17.37 -7.83 4.46
C VAL A 75 -17.39 -7.92 5.98
N ASP A 76 -16.62 -7.09 6.67
CA ASP A 76 -16.53 -7.07 8.13
C ASP A 76 -17.72 -6.36 8.81
N ASN A 77 -18.54 -5.60 8.05
CA ASN A 77 -19.66 -4.86 8.60
C ASN A 77 -20.92 -5.74 8.78
N ASP A 78 -21.22 -6.11 10.02
CA ASP A 78 -22.36 -6.95 10.36
C ASP A 78 -23.73 -6.38 9.92
N ASP A 79 -23.89 -5.05 9.92
CA ASP A 79 -25.15 -4.42 9.50
C ASP A 79 -25.33 -4.48 7.98
N VAL A 80 -24.26 -4.28 7.20
CA VAL A 80 -24.24 -4.49 5.75
C VAL A 80 -24.56 -5.95 5.44
N VAL A 81 -23.85 -6.89 6.06
CA VAL A 81 -24.05 -8.34 5.84
C VAL A 81 -25.48 -8.76 6.19
N ARG A 82 -26.03 -8.30 7.32
CA ARG A 82 -27.42 -8.59 7.70
C ARG A 82 -28.42 -8.02 6.69
N SER A 83 -28.15 -6.83 6.16
CA SER A 83 -29.02 -6.20 5.16
C SER A 83 -29.08 -6.96 3.82
N LEU A 84 -28.06 -7.79 3.53
CA LEU A 84 -28.00 -8.61 2.32
C LEU A 84 -28.81 -9.90 2.43
N GLU A 85 -29.13 -10.37 3.64
CA GLU A 85 -29.80 -11.64 3.89
C GLU A 85 -31.07 -11.80 3.04
N HIS A 86 -31.89 -10.75 2.97
CA HIS A 86 -33.15 -10.75 2.21
C HIS A 86 -33.00 -10.19 0.80
N ARG A 87 -32.03 -9.29 0.57
CA ARG A 87 -31.84 -8.58 -0.71
C ARG A 87 -31.06 -9.40 -1.73
N ARG A 88 -29.98 -10.06 -1.28
CA ARG A 88 -29.10 -10.94 -2.07
C ARG A 88 -28.56 -12.07 -1.19
N PRO A 89 -29.33 -13.16 -1.01
CA PRO A 89 -28.94 -14.28 -0.16
C PRO A 89 -27.58 -14.90 -0.56
N ALA A 90 -27.29 -15.00 -1.85
CA ALA A 90 -26.01 -15.52 -2.34
C ALA A 90 -24.81 -14.66 -1.92
N LEU A 91 -24.95 -13.33 -1.95
CA LEU A 91 -23.91 -12.40 -1.54
C LEU A 91 -23.74 -12.38 -0.01
N HIS A 92 -24.85 -12.48 0.73
CA HIS A 92 -24.84 -12.65 2.18
C HIS A 92 -24.05 -13.90 2.60
N LEU A 93 -24.35 -15.05 1.97
CA LEU A 93 -23.63 -16.30 2.22
C LEU A 93 -22.15 -16.18 1.86
N LEU A 94 -21.82 -15.55 0.73
CA LEU A 94 -20.44 -15.32 0.34
C LEU A 94 -19.67 -14.49 1.38
N PHE A 95 -20.23 -13.38 1.86
CA PHE A 95 -19.54 -12.51 2.83
C PHE A 95 -19.27 -13.26 4.15
N ASN A 96 -20.25 -14.01 4.65
CA ASN A 96 -20.06 -14.82 5.85
C ASN A 96 -19.04 -15.95 5.62
N ALA A 97 -19.08 -16.61 4.46
CA ALA A 97 -18.12 -17.66 4.12
C ALA A 97 -16.68 -17.11 3.98
N ILE A 98 -16.50 -15.88 3.43
CA ILE A 98 -15.21 -15.20 3.39
C ILE A 98 -14.67 -14.98 4.81
N ARG A 99 -15.53 -14.64 5.77
CA ARG A 99 -15.17 -14.47 7.19
C ARG A 99 -14.81 -15.77 7.91
N GLY A 100 -15.01 -16.93 7.27
CA GLY A 100 -14.77 -18.25 7.84
C GLY A 100 -15.99 -18.90 8.51
N ASP A 101 -17.22 -18.44 8.20
CA ASP A 101 -18.43 -19.12 8.67
C ASP A 101 -18.64 -20.44 7.90
N GLU A 102 -18.38 -21.56 8.59
CA GLU A 102 -18.53 -22.91 8.04
C GLU A 102 -19.97 -23.26 7.61
N GLU A 103 -20.97 -22.65 8.25
CA GLU A 103 -22.38 -22.91 7.91
C GLU A 103 -22.76 -22.16 6.63
N ALA A 104 -22.25 -20.93 6.47
CA ALA A 104 -22.40 -20.16 5.24
C ALA A 104 -21.67 -20.82 4.07
N ASP A 105 -20.46 -21.34 4.30
CA ASP A 105 -19.67 -22.09 3.31
C ASP A 105 -20.45 -23.30 2.75
N LYS A 106 -20.95 -24.17 3.63
CA LYS A 106 -21.75 -25.35 3.23
C LYS A 106 -23.02 -24.96 2.49
N LYS A 107 -23.73 -23.93 2.96
CA LYS A 107 -24.94 -23.44 2.29
C LYS A 107 -24.62 -22.87 0.91
N LEU A 108 -23.54 -22.11 0.77
CA LEU A 108 -23.11 -21.53 -0.49
C LEU A 108 -22.71 -22.62 -1.49
N GLN A 109 -21.97 -23.63 -1.04
CA GLN A 109 -21.61 -24.80 -1.84
C GLN A 109 -22.84 -25.50 -2.43
N GLN A 110 -23.92 -25.60 -1.65
CA GLN A 110 -25.16 -26.25 -2.05
C GLN A 110 -26.07 -25.38 -2.93
N THR A 111 -26.02 -24.05 -2.79
CA THR A 111 -26.96 -23.15 -3.49
C THR A 111 -26.37 -22.46 -4.71
N ASN A 112 -25.08 -22.10 -4.73
CA ASN A 112 -24.47 -21.31 -5.81
C ASN A 112 -23.03 -21.76 -6.09
N ALA A 113 -22.87 -22.67 -7.06
CA ALA A 113 -21.57 -23.18 -7.47
C ALA A 113 -20.61 -22.09 -8.00
N ASP A 114 -21.12 -21.08 -8.72
CA ASP A 114 -20.31 -20.01 -9.29
C ASP A 114 -19.62 -19.16 -8.20
N TYR A 115 -20.37 -18.86 -7.13
CA TYR A 115 -19.85 -18.10 -5.99
C TYR A 115 -18.88 -18.97 -5.17
N TYR A 116 -19.21 -20.25 -4.99
CA TYR A 116 -18.34 -21.19 -4.29
C TYR A 116 -16.99 -21.39 -4.99
N ALA A 117 -16.96 -21.39 -6.32
CA ALA A 117 -15.72 -21.50 -7.09
C ALA A 117 -14.75 -20.33 -6.82
N GLN A 118 -15.26 -19.16 -6.45
CA GLN A 118 -14.46 -17.97 -6.13
C GLN A 118 -14.16 -17.83 -4.64
N LEU A 119 -14.76 -18.66 -3.78
CA LEU A 119 -14.68 -18.52 -2.34
C LEU A 119 -13.27 -18.76 -1.80
N GLU A 120 -12.63 -19.86 -2.22
CA GLU A 120 -11.30 -20.24 -1.71
C GLU A 120 -10.22 -19.19 -2.05
N PRO A 121 -10.15 -18.67 -3.28
CA PRO A 121 -9.26 -17.55 -3.58
C PRO A 121 -9.59 -16.27 -2.82
N LEU A 122 -10.88 -15.95 -2.63
CA LEU A 122 -11.31 -14.77 -1.87
C LEU A 122 -10.94 -14.88 -0.40
N GLN A 123 -11.05 -16.06 0.20
CA GLN A 123 -10.61 -16.34 1.58
C GLN A 123 -9.10 -16.13 1.72
N GLN A 124 -8.29 -16.60 0.75
CA GLN A 124 -6.84 -16.34 0.79
C GLN A 124 -6.51 -14.84 0.72
N VAL A 125 -7.18 -14.09 -0.16
CA VAL A 125 -7.00 -12.64 -0.27
C VAL A 125 -7.43 -11.94 1.02
N TYR A 126 -8.56 -12.35 1.59
CA TYR A 126 -9.08 -11.79 2.84
C TYR A 126 -8.18 -12.11 4.04
N GLU A 127 -7.63 -13.32 4.15
CA GLU A 127 -6.68 -13.67 5.19
C GLU A 127 -5.39 -12.85 5.09
N ARG A 128 -4.89 -12.65 3.86
CA ARG A 128 -3.74 -11.76 3.64
C ARG A 128 -4.05 -10.32 4.04
N TYR A 129 -5.24 -9.84 3.71
CA TYR A 129 -5.72 -8.51 4.09
C TYR A 129 -5.86 -8.36 5.61
N ARG A 130 -6.52 -9.32 6.28
CA ARG A 130 -6.68 -9.33 7.74
C ARG A 130 -5.34 -9.37 8.45
N ARG A 131 -4.39 -10.16 7.95
CA ARG A 131 -3.02 -10.13 8.43
C ARG A 131 -2.46 -8.73 8.25
N SER A 132 -2.54 -8.11 7.06
CA SER A 132 -2.05 -6.73 6.87
C SER A 132 -2.74 -5.68 7.77
N GLY A 133 -4.00 -5.89 8.18
CA GLY A 133 -4.73 -4.98 9.07
C GLY A 133 -4.54 -5.25 10.58
N GLN A 134 -4.24 -6.50 10.99
CA GLN A 134 -3.81 -6.84 12.36
C GLN A 134 -2.37 -6.40 12.64
N ILE A 135 -1.65 -6.16 11.56
CA ILE A 135 -0.31 -5.66 11.52
C ILE A 135 -0.37 -4.12 11.62
N GLY A 136 -0.34 -3.61 12.86
CA GLY A 136 0.44 -2.38 13.06
C GLY A 136 1.84 -2.64 12.52
N PRO A 137 2.53 -1.65 11.89
CA PRO A 137 3.59 -1.87 10.90
C PRO A 137 4.47 -3.07 11.24
N GLU A 138 4.24 -4.24 10.61
CA GLU A 138 4.99 -5.44 10.97
C GLU A 138 6.27 -5.48 10.15
N PRO A 139 7.37 -5.82 10.80
CA PRO A 139 8.55 -6.31 10.15
C PRO A 139 8.35 -7.79 9.79
N PHE A 140 8.33 -8.16 8.50
CA PHE A 140 9.16 -9.24 7.94
C PHE A 140 8.85 -9.54 6.46
N GLU A 141 9.72 -9.07 5.58
CA GLU A 141 10.64 -9.98 4.89
C GLU A 141 12.06 -9.44 5.13
N GLN A 142 13.01 -10.34 5.20
CA GLN A 142 14.35 -10.15 5.77
C GLN A 142 15.18 -9.10 5.06
N SER A 143 15.08 -7.89 5.57
CA SER A 143 16.19 -6.99 5.72
C SER A 143 15.79 -6.14 6.92
N THR A 144 16.41 -6.38 8.08
CA THR A 144 16.15 -5.53 9.24
C THR A 144 16.30 -4.07 8.81
N ALA A 145 15.60 -3.11 9.43
CA ALA A 145 15.84 -1.70 9.10
C ALA A 145 17.35 -1.33 9.22
N ALA A 146 18.11 -2.10 10.02
CA ALA A 146 19.56 -2.16 9.99
C ALA A 146 20.16 -2.70 8.67
N ASP A 147 19.75 -3.87 8.18
CA ASP A 147 20.25 -4.43 6.90
C ASP A 147 19.87 -3.55 5.69
N MET A 148 18.64 -3.02 5.64
CA MET A 148 18.21 -2.09 4.58
C MET A 148 18.98 -0.78 4.67
N GLY A 149 19.12 -0.24 5.89
CA GLY A 149 19.87 0.98 6.12
C GLY A 149 21.36 0.84 5.83
N CYS A 150 21.92 -0.36 6.02
CA CYS A 150 23.28 -0.70 5.64
C CYS A 150 23.44 -0.65 4.11
N LEU A 151 22.58 -1.36 3.36
CA LEU A 151 22.61 -1.41 1.90
C LEU A 151 22.39 -0.03 1.26
N VAL A 152 21.40 0.73 1.76
CA VAL A 152 21.10 2.08 1.27
C VAL A 152 22.23 3.04 1.59
N GLY A 153 22.79 2.97 2.81
CA GLY A 153 23.95 3.76 3.20
C GLY A 153 25.18 3.48 2.33
N GLU A 154 25.46 2.21 2.04
CA GLU A 154 26.54 1.82 1.13
C GLU A 154 26.33 2.25 -0.32
N MET A 155 25.10 2.22 -0.80
CA MET A 155 24.76 2.71 -2.14
C MET A 155 25.05 4.22 -2.25
N HIS A 156 24.62 5.02 -1.27
CA HIS A 156 24.88 6.46 -1.25
C HIS A 156 26.37 6.77 -1.09
N LEU A 157 27.12 5.98 -0.31
CA LEU A 157 28.59 6.08 -0.24
C LEU A 157 29.24 5.89 -1.61
N LYS A 158 28.80 4.91 -2.39
CA LYS A 158 29.32 4.66 -3.76
C LYS A 158 28.96 5.78 -4.73
N GLN A 159 27.87 6.49 -4.48
CA GLN A 159 27.43 7.63 -5.28
C GLN A 159 28.06 8.97 -4.85
N GLY A 160 28.82 9.00 -3.75
CA GLY A 160 29.40 10.23 -3.18
C GLY A 160 28.39 11.12 -2.45
N GLU A 161 27.19 10.60 -2.18
CA GLU A 161 26.09 11.28 -1.50
C GLU A 161 26.22 11.09 0.03
N PHE A 162 27.28 11.65 0.61
CA PHE A 162 27.68 11.35 1.99
C PHE A 162 26.63 11.73 3.04
N GLU A 163 25.91 12.83 2.87
CA GLU A 163 24.86 13.28 3.80
C GLU A 163 23.68 12.29 3.85
N ARG A 164 23.25 11.79 2.69
CA ARG A 164 22.17 10.80 2.59
C ARG A 164 22.60 9.44 3.12
N ALA A 165 23.87 9.08 2.93
CA ALA A 165 24.45 7.90 3.56
C ALA A 165 24.42 8.00 5.10
N ILE A 166 24.79 9.15 5.67
CA ILE A 166 24.76 9.39 7.13
C ILE A 166 23.34 9.25 7.67
N GLU A 167 22.35 9.80 6.98
CA GLU A 167 20.93 9.71 7.38
C GLU A 167 20.43 8.26 7.36
N ALA A 168 20.74 7.51 6.29
CA ALA A 168 20.37 6.11 6.16
C ALA A 168 20.99 5.25 7.29
N PHE A 169 22.29 5.40 7.56
CA PHE A 169 22.94 4.69 8.66
C PHE A 169 22.40 5.12 10.03
N THR A 170 22.02 6.39 10.22
CA THR A 170 21.50 6.86 11.51
C THR A 170 20.13 6.25 11.81
N ARG A 171 19.21 6.27 10.84
CA ARG A 171 17.91 5.60 10.96
C ARG A 171 18.07 4.09 11.20
N ALA A 172 19.05 3.47 10.55
CA ALA A 172 19.40 2.07 10.75
C ALA A 172 19.84 1.78 12.20
N ILE A 173 20.72 2.62 12.74
CA ILE A 173 21.24 2.52 14.12
C ILE A 173 20.12 2.72 15.14
N ASP A 174 19.21 3.67 14.91
CA ASP A 174 18.09 3.95 15.81
C ASP A 174 17.14 2.76 15.95
N THR A 175 17.03 1.95 14.89
CA THR A 175 16.21 0.73 14.89
C THR A 175 16.93 -0.48 15.47
N GLN A 176 18.14 -0.77 15.00
CA GLN A 176 18.96 -1.87 15.49
C GLN A 176 20.44 -1.51 15.36
N PRO A 177 21.12 -1.15 16.46
CA PRO A 177 22.54 -0.84 16.43
C PRO A 177 23.37 -2.06 16.01
N SER A 178 24.32 -1.88 15.09
CA SER A 178 25.32 -2.87 14.71
C SER A 178 26.67 -2.21 14.41
N ALA A 179 27.77 -2.96 14.55
CA ALA A 179 29.12 -2.45 14.30
C ALA A 179 29.28 -1.92 12.85
N ASP A 180 28.74 -2.65 11.88
CA ASP A 180 28.83 -2.32 10.45
C ASP A 180 28.16 -0.98 10.12
N LEU A 181 27.06 -0.64 10.79
CA LEU A 181 26.37 0.64 10.60
C LEU A 181 27.18 1.82 11.15
N TYR A 182 27.82 1.66 12.31
CA TYR A 182 28.71 2.68 12.84
C TYR A 182 29.93 2.88 11.94
N GLU A 183 30.50 1.79 11.41
CA GLU A 183 31.61 1.85 10.46
C GLU A 183 31.21 2.53 9.14
N GLY A 184 30.06 2.16 8.57
CA GLY A 184 29.48 2.78 7.38
C GLY A 184 29.26 4.28 7.56
N ARG A 185 28.69 4.70 8.70
CA ARG A 185 28.51 6.12 9.03
C ARG A 185 29.84 6.86 9.18
N ALA A 186 30.85 6.24 9.78
CA ALA A 186 32.18 6.85 9.93
C ALA A 186 32.89 7.04 8.57
N ARG A 187 32.66 6.13 7.61
CA ARG A 187 33.15 6.29 6.23
C ARG A 187 32.43 7.45 5.53
N ALA A 188 31.14 7.63 5.76
CA ALA A 188 30.37 8.73 5.19
C ALA A 188 30.83 10.09 5.73
N TYR A 189 31.05 10.22 7.04
CA TYR A 189 31.62 11.43 7.62
C TYR A 189 33.00 11.79 7.07
N ARG A 190 33.86 10.79 6.84
CA ARG A 190 35.17 11.02 6.21
C ARG A 190 35.04 11.55 4.78
N GLY A 191 34.19 10.95 3.97
CA GLY A 191 33.94 11.42 2.61
C GLY A 191 33.37 12.85 2.55
N LEU A 192 32.47 13.18 3.47
CA LEU A 192 31.93 14.55 3.58
C LEU A 192 33.02 15.56 3.98
N ALA A 193 33.87 15.21 4.94
CA ALA A 193 35.00 16.04 5.34
C ALA A 193 36.01 16.25 4.19
N GLU A 194 36.28 15.22 3.39
CA GLU A 194 37.13 15.32 2.20
C GLU A 194 36.53 16.27 1.15
N GLN A 195 35.23 16.19 0.89
CA GLN A 195 34.53 17.13 0.00
C GLN A 195 34.64 18.58 0.49
N ASP A 196 34.46 18.81 1.80
CA ASP A 196 34.59 20.15 2.38
C ASP A 196 36.02 20.69 2.29
N VAL A 197 37.03 19.83 2.51
CA VAL A 197 38.44 20.18 2.33
C VAL A 197 38.73 20.51 0.87
N GLU A 198 38.25 19.71 -0.08
CA GLU A 198 38.42 19.97 -1.51
C GLU A 198 37.74 21.27 -1.93
N ARG A 199 36.51 21.50 -1.47
CA ARG A 199 35.77 22.75 -1.69
C ARG A 199 36.51 23.95 -1.11
N ALA A 200 37.06 23.83 0.10
CA ALA A 200 37.88 24.88 0.70
C ALA A 200 39.16 25.14 -0.11
N LEU A 201 39.81 24.10 -0.63
CA LEU A 201 40.97 24.24 -1.51
C LEU A 201 40.62 24.91 -2.83
N LEU A 202 39.49 24.58 -3.45
CA LEU A 202 39.00 25.24 -4.67
C LEU A 202 38.75 26.73 -4.42
N MET A 203 38.14 27.10 -3.29
CA MET A 203 37.92 28.50 -2.93
C MET A 203 39.24 29.23 -2.60
N ARG A 204 40.25 28.52 -2.09
CA ARG A 204 41.59 29.06 -1.82
C ARG A 204 42.48 29.12 -3.06
N ARG A 205 42.14 28.44 -4.16
CA ARG A 205 42.86 28.61 -5.41
C ARG A 205 42.56 30.00 -5.94
N PRO A 206 43.55 30.91 -6.00
CA PRO A 206 43.33 32.19 -6.65
C PRO A 206 43.02 31.91 -8.11
N ASP A 207 41.98 32.58 -8.61
CA ASP A 207 41.57 32.58 -10.02
C ASP A 207 42.81 32.78 -10.91
N ARG A 208 43.37 31.70 -11.44
CA ARG A 208 44.47 31.77 -12.41
C ARG A 208 43.86 32.03 -13.78
N GLY A 209 43.36 33.25 -13.97
CA GLY A 209 43.09 33.78 -15.29
C GLY A 209 41.99 34.84 -15.35
N THR A 210 42.36 36.12 -15.25
CA THR A 210 42.28 37.10 -16.37
C THR A 210 42.31 38.56 -15.87
N SER A 211 43.50 39.08 -15.59
CA SER A 211 43.77 40.53 -15.58
C SER A 211 45.29 40.75 -15.56
N GLY A 212 45.96 41.39 -16.51
CA GLY A 212 45.53 42.07 -17.72
C GLY A 212 46.75 42.46 -18.55
N ARG A 213 46.48 42.84 -19.81
CA ARG A 213 47.19 43.76 -20.70
C ARG A 213 48.70 43.93 -20.55
N GLY A 214 49.38 43.68 -21.68
CA GLY A 214 50.80 43.85 -21.91
C GLY A 214 51.38 45.17 -21.42
N TRP A 215 52.51 45.04 -20.76
CA TRP A 215 53.46 46.10 -20.51
C TRP A 215 54.34 46.28 -21.75
N ALA A 216 54.25 47.44 -22.41
CA ALA A 216 55.21 47.90 -23.41
C ALA A 216 56.09 48.98 -22.78
N PRO A 217 57.42 48.89 -22.84
CA PRO A 217 58.29 49.94 -22.31
C PRO A 217 58.28 51.19 -23.21
N PRO A 218 58.40 52.40 -22.65
CA PRO A 218 58.45 53.62 -23.44
C PRO A 218 59.85 53.82 -24.08
N PRO A 219 59.94 54.41 -25.28
CA PRO A 219 61.21 54.71 -25.90
C PRO A 219 61.71 56.08 -25.45
N LEU A 220 62.98 56.16 -24.99
CA LEU A 220 63.91 57.27 -25.23
C LEU A 220 65.34 56.72 -25.18
#